data_AF-A0A239CF58-F1
#
_entry.id   AF-A0A239CF58-F1
#
_cell.length_a   1.000
_cell.length_b   1.000
_cell.length_c   1.000
_cell.angle_alpha   90.00
_cell.angle_beta   90.00
_cell.angle_gamma   90.00
#
_symmetry.space_group_name_H-M   'P 1'
#
loop_
_entity.id
_entity.type
_entity.pdbx_description
1 polymer ?
#
loop_
_entity_poly.entity_id
_entity_poly.type
_entity_poly.pdbx_seq_one_letter_code
_entity_poly.pdbx_strand_id
1 'polypeptide(L)'
;MQKTPLTLAAASLAAILSLAACNNEADTLVANGPADPDAQTVAEAPPVTLPPALTASRTYRCKDNSLAYIDFFADGTSADVRAEKTGPATRLTAPTKGEPFVAEGYKLTGDSTTVTLEQPGKPSQSCKA
;
A
#
# COMPACT_ATOMS: atom_id res chain seq x y z
N MET A 1 -25.09 74.15 -8.24
CA MET A 1 -25.83 72.96 -7.78
C MET A 1 -25.20 71.74 -8.42
N GLN A 2 -24.40 71.01 -7.64
CA GLN A 2 -23.68 69.79 -8.01
C GLN A 2 -24.64 68.72 -8.55
N LYS A 3 -24.33 68.16 -9.72
CA LYS A 3 -24.96 66.94 -10.25
C LYS A 3 -23.91 65.83 -10.27
N THR A 4 -24.02 64.92 -9.30
CA THR A 4 -23.25 63.68 -9.17
C THR A 4 -24.09 62.72 -8.31
N PRO A 5 -23.95 61.39 -8.43
CA PRO A 5 -24.05 60.58 -9.64
C PRO A 5 -24.94 59.34 -9.36
N LEU A 6 -26.06 59.19 -10.07
CA LEU A 6 -27.04 58.11 -9.86
C LEU A 6 -26.61 56.75 -10.46
N THR A 7 -25.34 56.56 -10.79
CA THR A 7 -24.84 55.39 -11.54
C THR A 7 -24.09 54.36 -10.69
N LEU A 8 -23.86 54.62 -9.40
CA LEU A 8 -23.13 53.71 -8.51
C LEU A 8 -24.02 52.72 -7.73
N ALA A 9 -25.35 52.90 -7.75
CA ALA A 9 -26.29 52.06 -6.98
C ALA A 9 -26.76 50.79 -7.71
N ALA A 10 -26.53 50.67 -9.03
CA ALA A 10 -27.06 49.56 -9.83
C ALA A 10 -26.13 48.32 -9.86
N ALA A 11 -24.84 48.47 -9.54
CA ALA A 11 -23.87 47.38 -9.62
C ALA A 11 -23.93 46.40 -8.44
N SER A 12 -24.49 46.82 -7.29
CA SER A 12 -24.54 46.00 -6.07
C SER A 12 -25.68 44.98 -6.05
N LEU A 13 -26.73 45.14 -6.86
CA LEU A 13 -27.84 44.17 -6.88
C LEU A 13 -27.52 42.91 -7.70
N ALA A 14 -26.67 42.97 -8.73
CA ALA A 14 -26.37 41.81 -9.58
C ALA A 14 -25.56 40.72 -8.86
N ALA A 15 -24.70 41.08 -7.90
CA ALA A 15 -23.86 40.14 -7.16
C ALA A 15 -24.62 39.30 -6.12
N ILE A 16 -25.82 39.74 -5.70
CA ILE A 16 -26.62 39.07 -4.67
C ILE A 16 -27.49 37.96 -5.30
N LEU A 17 -27.90 38.12 -6.56
CA LEU A 17 -28.67 37.09 -7.27
C LEU A 17 -27.84 35.84 -7.62
N SER A 18 -26.52 35.97 -7.78
CA SER A 18 -25.64 34.79 -7.97
C SER A 18 -25.47 33.94 -6.72
N LEU A 19 -25.78 34.46 -5.52
CA LEU A 19 -25.67 33.71 -4.27
C LEU A 19 -26.94 32.92 -3.92
N ALA A 20 -28.09 33.26 -4.53
CA ALA A 20 -29.35 32.53 -4.34
C ALA A 20 -29.38 31.15 -5.03
N ALA A 21 -28.35 30.81 -5.82
CA ALA A 21 -28.18 29.50 -6.42
C ALA A 21 -27.35 28.53 -5.55
N CYS A 22 -26.78 28.98 -4.42
CA CYS A 22 -26.18 28.09 -3.45
C CYS A 22 -27.30 27.43 -2.62
N ASN A 23 -27.56 26.16 -2.88
CA ASN A 23 -28.48 25.34 -2.10
C ASN A 23 -28.03 25.35 -0.63
N ASN A 24 -28.84 25.94 0.27
CA ASN A 24 -28.57 26.01 1.72
C ASN A 24 -29.25 24.86 2.48
N GLU A 25 -29.74 23.85 1.78
CA GLU A 25 -30.24 22.64 2.42
C GLU A 25 -29.07 21.91 3.08
N ALA A 26 -29.26 21.53 4.35
CA ALA A 26 -28.31 20.65 5.01
C ALA A 26 -28.32 19.31 4.27
N ASP A 27 -27.18 18.91 3.70
CA ASP A 27 -27.00 17.57 3.17
C ASP A 27 -27.23 16.57 4.31
N THR A 28 -28.40 15.96 4.34
CA THR A 28 -28.68 14.85 5.23
C THR A 28 -28.17 13.60 4.54
N LEU A 29 -27.14 12.98 5.11
CA LEU A 29 -26.72 11.62 4.72
C LEU A 29 -27.81 10.65 5.20
N VAL A 30 -28.92 10.58 4.47
CA VAL A 30 -29.96 9.57 4.65
C VAL A 30 -29.48 8.25 4.04
N ALA A 31 -29.92 7.13 4.59
CA ALA A 31 -29.58 5.77 4.12
C ALA A 31 -29.98 5.48 2.65
N ASN A 32 -30.58 6.45 1.94
CA ASN A 32 -30.94 6.44 0.53
C ASN A 32 -30.57 7.79 -0.13
N GLY A 33 -29.34 8.26 0.10
CA GLY A 33 -28.79 9.42 -0.60
C GLY A 33 -28.69 9.23 -2.12
N PRO A 34 -28.11 10.19 -2.87
CA PRO A 34 -27.92 10.07 -4.31
C PRO A 34 -27.27 8.72 -4.65
N ALA A 35 -27.78 8.05 -5.69
CA ALA A 35 -27.22 6.78 -6.12
C ALA A 35 -25.73 6.95 -6.41
N ASP A 36 -24.90 6.08 -5.83
CA ASP A 36 -23.47 6.05 -6.10
C ASP A 36 -23.28 5.87 -7.62
N PRO A 37 -22.68 6.86 -8.31
CA PRO A 37 -22.53 6.83 -9.76
C PRO A 37 -21.67 5.65 -10.23
N ASP A 38 -20.88 5.06 -9.34
CA ASP A 38 -19.98 3.94 -9.61
C ASP A 38 -20.50 2.59 -9.06
N ALA A 39 -21.73 2.53 -8.50
CA ALA A 39 -22.27 1.32 -7.89
C ALA A 39 -22.25 0.09 -8.81
N GLN A 40 -22.57 0.27 -10.10
CA GLN A 40 -22.53 -0.81 -11.09
C GLN A 40 -21.08 -1.24 -11.39
N THR A 41 -20.17 -0.29 -11.53
CA THR A 41 -18.74 -0.54 -11.75
C THR A 41 -18.11 -1.33 -10.60
N VAL A 42 -18.46 -1.00 -9.35
CA VAL A 42 -17.97 -1.71 -8.17
C VAL A 42 -18.57 -3.12 -8.07
N ALA A 43 -19.84 -3.29 -8.43
CA ALA A 43 -20.50 -4.60 -8.42
C ALA A 43 -19.92 -5.56 -9.49
N GLU A 44 -19.41 -5.04 -10.60
CA GLU A 44 -18.81 -5.81 -11.70
C GLU A 44 -17.30 -6.00 -11.55
N ALA A 45 -16.65 -5.28 -10.62
CA ALA A 45 -15.21 -5.36 -10.43
C ALA A 45 -14.80 -6.76 -9.95
N PRO A 46 -13.77 -7.38 -10.56
CA PRO A 46 -13.26 -8.66 -10.10
C PRO A 46 -12.69 -8.53 -8.67
N PRO A 47 -12.74 -9.60 -7.86
CA PRO A 47 -12.17 -9.59 -6.52
C PRO A 47 -10.71 -9.14 -6.54
N VAL A 48 -10.39 -8.10 -5.76
CA VAL A 48 -9.01 -7.64 -5.60
C VAL A 48 -8.24 -8.64 -4.76
N THR A 49 -7.24 -9.29 -5.34
CA THR A 49 -6.29 -10.09 -4.57
C THR A 49 -5.33 -9.14 -3.87
N LEU A 50 -5.54 -8.95 -2.58
CA LEU A 50 -4.62 -8.17 -1.77
C LEU A 50 -3.25 -8.86 -1.73
N PRO A 51 -2.15 -8.11 -1.83
CA PRO A 51 -0.83 -8.68 -1.60
C PRO A 51 -0.79 -9.31 -0.22
N PRO A 52 -0.10 -10.44 -0.06
CA PRO A 52 -0.05 -11.14 1.22
C PRO A 52 0.55 -10.21 2.28
N ALA A 53 -0.03 -10.23 3.48
CA ALA A 53 0.45 -9.43 4.60
C ALA A 53 1.82 -9.94 5.09
N LEU A 54 2.66 -9.07 5.64
CA LEU A 54 3.87 -9.52 6.33
C LEU A 54 3.51 -10.15 7.69
N THR A 55 4.13 -11.29 8.01
CA THR A 55 4.06 -11.91 9.33
C THR A 55 5.26 -11.57 10.19
N ALA A 56 6.45 -11.43 9.58
CA ALA A 56 7.67 -11.06 10.26
C ALA A 56 8.61 -10.34 9.30
N SER A 57 9.26 -9.27 9.77
CA SER A 57 10.39 -8.63 9.10
C SER A 57 11.54 -8.59 10.08
N ARG A 58 12.68 -9.22 9.74
CA ARG A 58 13.83 -9.30 10.64
C ARG A 58 15.15 -9.10 9.90
N THR A 59 16.13 -8.60 10.66
CA THR A 59 17.52 -8.55 10.24
C THR A 59 18.23 -9.75 10.82
N TYR A 60 18.80 -10.58 9.96
CA TYR A 60 19.55 -11.77 10.32
C TYR A 60 21.04 -11.50 10.19
N ARG A 61 21.83 -12.00 11.13
CA ARG A 61 23.28 -12.05 11.04
C ARG A 61 23.72 -13.46 10.73
N CYS A 62 24.42 -13.61 9.62
CA CYS A 62 24.94 -14.89 9.13
C CYS A 62 26.31 -15.21 9.73
N LYS A 63 26.75 -16.46 9.56
CA LYS A 63 28.04 -16.95 10.08
C LYS A 63 29.25 -16.15 9.56
N ASP A 64 29.16 -15.62 8.34
CA ASP A 64 30.16 -14.74 7.73
C ASP A 64 30.10 -13.29 8.23
N ASN A 65 29.31 -13.00 9.29
CA ASN A 65 29.00 -11.67 9.81
C ASN A 65 28.25 -10.75 8.83
N SER A 66 27.81 -11.24 7.67
CA SER A 66 26.93 -10.47 6.79
C SER A 66 25.55 -10.32 7.41
N LEU A 67 24.83 -9.29 6.95
CA LEU A 67 23.44 -9.05 7.30
C LEU A 67 22.54 -9.44 6.13
N ALA A 68 21.44 -10.12 6.44
CA ALA A 68 20.37 -10.39 5.50
C ALA A 68 19.05 -9.87 6.10
N TYR A 69 18.24 -9.21 5.30
CA TYR A 69 16.94 -8.68 5.74
C TYR A 69 15.86 -9.53 5.08
N ILE A 70 15.05 -10.19 5.90
CA ILE A 70 14.06 -11.16 5.42
C ILE A 70 12.68 -10.75 5.90
N ASP A 71 11.76 -10.67 4.95
CA ASP A 71 10.34 -10.45 5.20
C ASP A 71 9.58 -11.73 4.87
N PHE A 72 8.87 -12.30 5.85
CA PHE A 72 8.00 -13.46 5.67
C PHE A 72 6.56 -13.00 5.48
N PHE A 73 5.85 -13.65 4.56
CA PHE A 73 4.48 -13.32 4.23
C PHE A 73 3.47 -14.30 4.85
N ALA A 74 2.21 -13.87 4.98
CA ALA A 74 1.14 -14.61 5.63
C ALA A 74 0.62 -15.79 4.81
N ASP A 75 0.93 -15.84 3.51
CA ASP A 75 0.69 -17.00 2.66
C ASP A 75 1.52 -18.23 3.08
N GLY A 76 2.62 -18.01 3.81
CA GLY A 76 3.56 -19.06 4.21
C GLY A 76 4.32 -19.68 3.04
N THR A 77 4.22 -19.10 1.85
CA THR A 77 4.82 -19.58 0.60
C THR A 77 5.62 -18.50 -0.12
N SER A 78 5.61 -17.25 0.37
CA SER A 78 6.53 -16.22 -0.10
C SER A 78 7.37 -15.60 1.02
N ALA A 79 8.58 -15.18 0.64
CA ALA A 79 9.50 -14.42 1.49
C ALA A 79 10.31 -13.46 0.62
N ASP A 80 10.63 -12.27 1.10
CA ASP A 80 11.54 -11.34 0.43
C ASP A 80 12.90 -11.32 1.14
N VAL A 81 13.98 -11.47 0.37
CA VAL A 81 15.36 -11.37 0.86
C VAL A 81 16.02 -10.11 0.31
N ARG A 82 16.70 -9.36 1.18
CA ARG A 82 17.57 -8.24 0.79
C ARG A 82 18.96 -8.42 1.42
N ALA A 83 20.01 -8.14 0.64
CA ALA A 83 21.38 -8.09 1.16
C ALA A 83 21.69 -6.79 1.92
N GLU A 84 20.95 -5.72 1.62
CA GLU A 84 21.11 -4.41 2.24
C GLU A 84 19.74 -3.90 2.71
N LYS A 85 19.72 -3.05 3.76
CA LYS A 85 18.47 -2.60 4.39
C LYS A 85 17.53 -1.88 3.42
N THR A 86 18.08 -1.13 2.47
CA THR A 86 17.34 -0.38 1.45
C THR A 86 17.64 -0.87 0.04
N GLY A 87 18.22 -2.08 -0.08
CA GLY A 87 18.54 -2.69 -1.36
C GLY A 87 17.33 -3.35 -2.03
N PRO A 88 17.49 -3.84 -3.28
CA PRO A 88 16.46 -4.58 -3.98
C PRO A 88 16.10 -5.87 -3.22
N ALA A 89 14.81 -6.19 -3.21
CA ALA A 89 14.29 -7.42 -2.65
C ALA A 89 14.18 -8.50 -3.72
N THR A 90 14.72 -9.68 -3.44
CA THR A 90 14.48 -10.88 -4.22
C THR A 90 13.32 -11.65 -3.59
N ARG A 91 12.22 -11.79 -4.34
CA ARG A 91 11.05 -12.57 -3.93
C ARG A 91 11.34 -14.05 -4.08
N LEU A 92 11.38 -14.76 -2.96
CA LEU A 92 11.51 -16.20 -2.88
C LEU A 92 10.13 -16.83 -2.73
N THR A 93 9.91 -17.97 -3.38
CA THR A 93 8.65 -18.72 -3.29
C THR A 93 8.91 -20.18 -2.90
N ALA A 94 8.01 -20.76 -2.12
CA ALA A 94 7.98 -22.16 -1.77
C ALA A 94 6.73 -22.84 -2.38
N PRO A 95 6.81 -24.10 -2.84
CA PRO A 95 5.66 -24.82 -3.39
C PRO A 95 4.53 -25.01 -2.37
N THR A 96 4.91 -25.29 -1.12
CA THR A 96 3.98 -25.45 0.00
C THR A 96 4.56 -24.85 1.29
N LYS A 97 3.70 -24.64 2.29
CA LYS A 97 4.12 -24.10 3.58
C LYS A 97 5.08 -25.05 4.28
N GLY A 98 6.26 -24.55 4.64
CA GLY A 98 7.31 -25.31 5.31
C GLY A 98 8.37 -25.89 4.37
N GLU A 99 8.18 -25.78 3.05
CA GLU A 99 9.22 -26.08 2.08
C GLU A 99 10.22 -24.92 1.92
N PRO A 100 11.41 -25.18 1.34
CA PRO A 100 12.39 -24.13 1.06
C PRO A 100 11.84 -23.06 0.12
N PHE A 101 12.06 -21.79 0.48
CA PHE A 101 11.82 -20.68 -0.43
C PHE A 101 13.00 -20.56 -1.39
N VAL A 102 12.73 -20.48 -2.69
CA VAL A 102 13.75 -20.42 -3.74
C VAL A 102 13.43 -19.34 -4.77
N ALA A 103 14.45 -18.65 -5.24
CA ALA A 103 14.46 -17.84 -6.47
C ALA A 103 15.89 -17.37 -6.77
N GLU A 104 16.25 -17.18 -8.04
CA GLU A 104 17.48 -16.48 -8.44
C GLU A 104 18.79 -16.99 -7.78
N GLY A 105 18.88 -18.28 -7.46
CA GLY A 105 20.04 -18.88 -6.78
C GLY A 105 20.05 -18.69 -5.26
N TYR A 106 19.01 -18.09 -4.69
CA TYR A 106 18.75 -18.10 -3.27
C TYR A 106 17.97 -19.35 -2.86
N LYS A 107 18.32 -19.87 -1.68
CA LYS A 107 17.53 -20.88 -0.98
C LYS A 107 17.45 -20.51 0.50
N LEU A 108 16.24 -20.37 1.00
CA LEU A 108 15.96 -20.02 2.38
C LEU A 108 15.13 -21.14 3.03
N THR A 109 15.60 -21.63 4.17
CA THR A 109 14.85 -22.56 5.02
C THR A 109 14.90 -22.11 6.48
N GLY A 110 13.95 -22.56 7.29
CA GLY A 110 13.91 -22.28 8.72
C GLY A 110 12.71 -21.45 9.14
N ASP A 111 12.83 -20.78 10.27
CA ASP A 111 11.75 -20.05 10.92
C ASP A 111 12.11 -18.57 11.17
N SER A 112 11.18 -17.84 11.80
CA SER A 112 11.35 -16.41 12.09
C SER A 112 12.51 -16.06 13.04
N THR A 113 13.21 -17.03 13.64
CA THR A 113 14.33 -16.79 14.57
C THR A 113 15.66 -17.27 14.04
N THR A 114 15.70 -18.47 13.45
CA THR A 114 16.89 -19.05 12.84
C THR A 114 16.57 -19.54 11.44
N VAL A 115 17.38 -19.11 10.48
CA VAL A 115 17.26 -19.51 9.08
C VAL A 115 18.56 -20.11 8.58
N THR A 116 18.45 -20.95 7.55
CA THR A 116 19.57 -21.32 6.70
C THR A 116 19.38 -20.61 5.37
N LEU A 117 20.37 -19.78 5.01
CA LEU A 117 20.36 -18.98 3.80
C LEU A 117 21.52 -19.41 2.91
N GLU A 118 21.18 -19.78 1.68
CA GLU A 118 22.09 -19.91 0.56
C GLU A 118 21.88 -18.69 -0.33
N GLN A 119 22.97 -17.98 -0.63
CA GLN A 119 22.95 -16.80 -1.49
C GLN A 119 23.78 -17.10 -2.74
N PRO A 120 23.49 -16.46 -3.89
CA PRO A 120 24.28 -16.63 -5.10
C PRO A 120 25.77 -16.41 -4.84
N GLY A 121 26.59 -17.41 -5.18
CA GLY A 121 28.05 -17.36 -5.01
C GLY A 121 28.56 -17.52 -3.56
N LYS A 122 27.69 -17.81 -2.58
CA LYS A 122 28.07 -18.08 -1.18
C LYS A 122 27.61 -19.48 -0.77
N PRO A 123 28.36 -20.16 0.13
CA PRO A 123 27.90 -21.43 0.68
C PRO A 123 26.65 -21.22 1.56
N SER A 124 25.82 -22.26 1.64
CA SER A 124 24.70 -22.31 2.59
C SER A 124 25.19 -22.09 4.02
N GLN A 125 24.56 -21.16 4.73
CA GLN A 125 24.97 -20.76 6.08
C GLN A 125 23.78 -20.50 7.01
N SER A 126 23.99 -20.76 8.30
CA SER A 126 23.01 -20.41 9.33
C SER A 126 23.08 -18.91 9.64
N CYS A 127 21.92 -18.27 9.70
CA CYS A 127 21.74 -16.89 10.09
C CYS A 127 20.72 -16.78 11.22
N LYS A 128 20.94 -15.85 12.15
CA LYS A 128 20.09 -15.64 13.33
C LYS A 128 19.60 -14.21 13.41
N ALA A 129 18.31 -14.05 13.72
CA ALA A 129 17.68 -12.74 13.92
C ALA A 129 18.11 -12.07 15.23
#